data_AF-A0A2N3DIN7-F1
#
_entry.id   AF-A0A2N3DIN7-F1
#
_cell.length_a   1.000
_cell.length_b   1.000
_cell.length_c   1.000
_cell.angle_alpha   90.00
_cell.angle_beta   90.00
_cell.angle_gamma   90.00
#
_symmetry.space_group_name_H-M   'P 1'
#
loop_
_entity.id
_entity.type
_entity.pdbx_description
1 polymer ?
#
loop_
_entity_poly.entity_id
_entity_poly.type
_entity_poly.pdbx_seq_one_letter_code
_entity_poly.pdbx_strand_id
1 'polypeptide(L)'
;MSEIRQRSLARWDNEGGAIASIAEIAADAVPEMTNTELVHLRIRVIALENLMIAVLAEGSEQQRQMARDMAALITPRPGYTQHPLTIHAADHITDLVGRADRFRTG
;
A
#
# COMPACT_ATOMS: atom_id res chain seq x y z
N MET A 1 13.45 -12.91 -15.71
CA MET A 1 13.03 -12.06 -14.57
C MET A 1 11.53 -11.73 -14.56
N SER A 2 10.68 -12.47 -15.29
CA SER A 2 9.22 -12.23 -15.38
C SER A 2 8.39 -13.19 -14.52
N GLU A 3 8.81 -14.45 -14.39
CA GLU A 3 7.97 -15.50 -13.77
C GLU A 3 7.72 -15.32 -12.27
N ILE A 4 8.69 -14.79 -11.51
CA ILE A 4 8.52 -14.56 -10.07
C ILE A 4 7.51 -13.43 -9.83
N ARG A 5 7.55 -12.37 -10.65
CA ARG A 5 6.58 -11.27 -10.60
C ARG A 5 5.18 -11.76 -10.98
N GLN A 6 5.09 -12.53 -12.07
CA GLN A 6 3.83 -13.12 -12.52
C GLN A 6 3.25 -14.05 -11.46
N ARG A 7 4.08 -14.86 -10.79
CA ARG A 7 3.64 -15.74 -9.69
C ARG A 7 3.23 -14.96 -8.43
N SER A 8 3.93 -13.89 -8.08
CA SER A 8 3.55 -13.04 -6.94
C SER A 8 2.24 -12.29 -7.20
N LEU A 9 2.01 -11.81 -8.42
CA LEU A 9 0.76 -11.16 -8.83
C LEU A 9 -0.38 -12.17 -9.03
N ALA A 10 -0.12 -13.33 -9.63
CA ALA A 10 -1.11 -14.40 -9.77
C ALA A 10 -1.48 -15.02 -8.42
N ARG A 11 -0.55 -15.04 -7.45
CA ARG A 11 -0.87 -15.40 -6.07
C ARG A 11 -1.84 -14.37 -5.46
N TRP A 12 -1.63 -13.08 -5.69
CA TRP A 12 -2.55 -12.02 -5.27
C TRP A 12 -3.93 -12.13 -5.95
N ASP A 13 -3.99 -12.43 -7.25
CA ASP A 13 -5.26 -12.63 -7.99
C ASP A 13 -6.01 -13.91 -7.56
N ASN A 14 -5.28 -15.01 -7.30
CA ASN A 14 -5.85 -16.27 -6.80
C ASN A 14 -6.19 -16.21 -5.30
N GLU A 15 -5.60 -15.26 -4.57
CA GLU A 15 -5.99 -14.80 -3.24
C GLU A 15 -7.03 -13.66 -3.32
N GLY A 16 -7.79 -13.53 -4.42
CA GLY A 16 -9.03 -12.73 -4.42
C GLY A 16 -10.01 -13.15 -3.30
N GLY A 17 -9.81 -14.33 -2.69
CA GLY A 17 -10.43 -14.75 -1.43
C GLY A 17 -9.82 -14.16 -0.14
N ALA A 18 -8.58 -13.65 -0.16
CA ALA A 18 -7.95 -12.95 0.96
C ALA A 18 -8.45 -11.50 1.08
N ILE A 19 -8.86 -10.85 0.00
CA ILE A 19 -9.53 -9.53 0.06
C ILE A 19 -11.00 -9.70 0.49
N ALA A 20 -11.66 -10.78 0.04
CA ALA A 20 -12.96 -11.19 0.58
C ALA A 20 -12.85 -11.56 2.08
N SER A 21 -11.79 -12.28 2.48
CA SER A 21 -11.48 -12.59 3.87
C SER A 21 -11.05 -11.36 4.67
N ILE A 22 -10.32 -10.38 4.12
CA ILE A 22 -10.01 -9.12 4.79
C ILE A 22 -11.27 -8.26 4.89
N ALA A 23 -12.16 -8.28 3.91
CA ALA A 23 -13.47 -7.62 3.99
C ALA A 23 -14.39 -8.32 5.00
N GLU A 24 -14.32 -9.65 5.13
CA GLU A 24 -15.03 -10.44 6.16
C GLU A 24 -14.38 -10.27 7.55
N ILE A 25 -13.05 -10.17 7.66
CA ILE A 25 -12.29 -9.86 8.89
C ILE A 25 -12.49 -8.38 9.29
N ALA A 26 -12.68 -7.48 8.32
CA ALA A 26 -12.99 -6.07 8.59
C ALA A 26 -14.48 -5.85 8.90
N ALA A 27 -15.37 -6.71 8.38
CA ALA A 27 -16.78 -6.73 8.73
C ALA A 27 -17.01 -7.37 10.12
N ASP A 28 -16.17 -8.32 10.52
CA ASP A 28 -16.22 -8.99 11.82
C ASP A 28 -15.18 -8.39 12.78
N ALA A 29 -15.55 -7.24 13.35
CA ALA A 29 -14.87 -6.52 14.43
C ALA A 29 -13.46 -6.00 14.13
N VAL A 30 -13.37 -4.71 13.73
CA VAL A 30 -12.20 -3.89 14.08
C VAL A 30 -12.04 -3.99 15.60
N PRO A 31 -10.97 -4.61 16.13
CA PRO A 31 -10.82 -4.79 17.56
C PRO A 31 -10.80 -3.43 18.23
N GLU A 32 -11.52 -3.25 19.34
CA GLU A 32 -11.33 -2.07 20.18
C GLU A 32 -9.88 -2.09 20.70
N MET A 33 -9.05 -1.20 20.16
CA MET A 33 -7.66 -1.06 20.54
C MET A 33 -7.53 -0.05 21.67
N THR A 34 -6.67 -0.33 22.65
CA THR A 34 -6.30 0.66 23.65
C THR A 34 -5.50 1.80 23.03
N ASN A 35 -5.54 2.98 23.65
CA ASN A 35 -4.74 4.13 23.21
C ASN A 35 -3.24 3.80 23.09
N THR A 36 -2.71 2.98 24.01
CA THR A 36 -1.32 2.54 23.98
C THR A 36 -1.01 1.72 22.74
N GLU A 37 -1.90 0.80 22.36
CA GLU A 37 -1.73 -0.03 21.16
C GLU A 37 -1.86 0.82 19.88
N LEU A 38 -2.77 1.79 19.85
CA LEU A 38 -2.88 2.75 18.73
C LEU A 38 -1.61 3.58 18.57
N VAL A 39 -1.03 4.08 19.68
CA VAL A 39 0.25 4.81 19.66
C VAL A 39 1.37 3.91 19.14
N HIS A 40 1.46 2.66 19.60
CA HIS A 40 2.46 1.71 19.10
C HIS A 40 2.29 1.39 17.62
N LEU A 41 1.06 1.17 17.15
CA LEU A 41 0.78 1.01 15.73
C LEU A 41 1.18 2.24 14.93
N ARG A 42 0.87 3.44 15.42
CA ARG A 42 1.25 4.69 14.75
C ARG A 42 2.77 4.82 14.61
N ILE A 43 3.53 4.50 15.67
CA ILE A 43 5.00 4.50 15.63
C ILE A 43 5.51 3.49 14.60
N ARG A 44 4.95 2.27 14.57
CA ARG A 44 5.34 1.24 13.60
C ARG A 44 5.04 1.66 12.17
N VAL A 45 3.88 2.28 11.91
CA VAL A 45 3.52 2.79 10.58
C VAL A 45 4.48 3.90 10.15
N ILE A 46 4.80 4.86 11.02
CA ILE A 46 5.78 5.92 10.73
C ILE A 46 7.14 5.31 10.37
N ALA A 47 7.60 4.30 11.12
CA ALA A 47 8.86 3.61 10.85
C ALA A 47 8.84 2.90 9.48
N LEU A 48 7.74 2.21 9.16
CA LEU A 48 7.57 1.54 7.87
C LEU A 48 7.49 2.53 6.70
N GLU A 49 6.81 3.66 6.85
CA GLU A 49 6.79 4.73 5.85
C GLU A 49 8.18 5.26 5.55
N ASN A 50 8.97 5.55 6.59
CA ASN A 50 10.34 6.04 6.42
C ASN A 50 11.26 4.98 5.79
N LEU A 51 11.11 3.71 6.18
CA LEU A 51 11.85 2.62 5.55
C LEU A 51 11.49 2.48 4.06
N MET A 52 10.21 2.55 3.72
CA MET A 52 9.76 2.50 2.32
C MET A 52 10.27 3.67 1.50
N ILE A 53 10.32 4.88 2.06
CA ILE A 53 10.93 6.05 1.40
C ILE A 53 12.39 5.80 1.09
N ALA A 54 13.17 5.31 2.06
CA ALA A 54 14.59 5.00 1.86
C ALA A 54 14.78 3.94 0.75
N VAL A 55 14.00 2.85 0.80
CA VAL A 55 14.03 1.79 -0.22
C VAL A 55 13.67 2.32 -1.61
N LEU A 56 12.67 3.19 -1.72
CA LEU A 56 12.25 3.78 -3.00
C LEU A 56 13.23 4.85 -3.52
N ALA A 57 13.92 5.55 -2.62
CA ALA A 57 14.91 6.55 -2.99
C ALA A 57 16.14 5.91 -3.66
N GLU A 58 16.59 4.77 -3.12
CA GLU A 58 17.67 3.95 -3.70
C GLU A 58 17.20 3.08 -4.88
N GLY A 59 15.89 2.87 -5.01
CA GLY A 59 15.30 2.12 -6.12
C GLY A 59 15.53 2.77 -7.48
N SER A 60 15.49 1.96 -8.54
CA SER A 60 15.50 2.44 -9.93
C SER A 60 14.24 3.22 -10.28
N GLU A 61 14.30 4.02 -11.34
CA GLU A 61 13.14 4.76 -11.83
C GLU A 61 11.96 3.83 -12.19
N GLN A 62 12.25 2.66 -12.75
CA GLN A 62 11.23 1.65 -13.04
C GLN A 62 10.55 1.13 -11.77
N GLN A 63 11.28 0.96 -10.67
CA GLN A 63 10.70 0.52 -9.39
C GLN A 63 9.80 1.60 -8.79
N ARG A 64 10.20 2.88 -8.88
CA ARG A 64 9.34 4.00 -8.48
C ARG A 64 8.10 4.14 -9.35
N GLN A 65 8.24 4.01 -10.67
CA GLN A 65 7.10 4.05 -11.58
C GLN A 65 6.12 2.91 -11.30
N MET A 66 6.61 1.69 -11.09
CA MET A 66 5.79 0.56 -10.69
C MET A 66 5.03 0.83 -9.39
N ALA A 67 5.65 1.50 -8.41
CA ALA A 67 4.97 1.87 -7.17
C ALA A 67 3.81 2.86 -7.43
N ARG A 68 3.98 3.83 -8.34
CA ARG A 68 2.87 4.70 -8.78
C ARG A 68 1.78 3.93 -9.51
N ASP A 69 2.17 2.98 -10.36
CA ASP A 69 1.22 2.14 -11.09
C ASP A 69 0.38 1.29 -10.12
N MET A 70 0.98 0.82 -9.00
CA MET A 70 0.24 0.13 -7.93
C MET A 70 -0.83 1.03 -7.28
N ALA A 71 -0.57 2.33 -7.13
CA ALA A 71 -1.58 3.27 -6.64
C ALA A 71 -2.78 3.33 -7.60
N ALA A 72 -2.52 3.34 -8.91
CA ALA A 72 -3.58 3.33 -9.92
C ALA A 72 -4.43 2.03 -9.92
N LEU A 73 -3.86 0.90 -9.49
CA LEU A 73 -4.58 -0.38 -9.41
C LEU A 73 -5.57 -0.46 -8.24
N ILE A 74 -5.30 0.25 -7.14
CA ILE A 74 -6.18 0.29 -5.96
C ILE A 74 -7.15 1.48 -5.96
N THR A 75 -6.94 2.44 -6.86
CA THR A 75 -7.89 3.53 -7.12
C THR A 75 -9.18 2.95 -7.74
N PRO A 76 -10.37 3.40 -7.29
CA PRO A 76 -11.64 2.91 -7.81
C PRO A 76 -11.77 3.09 -9.33
N ARG A 77 -12.20 2.03 -10.02
CA ARG A 77 -12.50 2.09 -11.46
C ARG A 77 -13.79 2.90 -11.70
N PRO A 78 -13.90 3.64 -12.82
CA PRO A 78 -15.15 4.29 -13.18
C PRO A 78 -16.32 3.30 -13.18
N GLY A 79 -17.41 3.64 -12.49
CA GLY A 79 -18.61 2.80 -12.40
C GLY A 79 -18.67 1.84 -11.20
N TYR A 80 -17.64 1.78 -10.34
CA TYR A 80 -17.65 1.02 -9.09
C TYR A 80 -17.80 1.94 -7.87
N THR A 81 -18.43 1.43 -6.80
CA THR A 81 -18.58 2.17 -5.54
C THR A 81 -17.21 2.52 -4.97
N GLN A 82 -16.97 3.82 -4.76
CA GLN A 82 -15.73 4.30 -4.17
C GLN A 82 -15.71 3.98 -2.68
N HIS A 83 -14.63 3.36 -2.20
CA HIS A 83 -14.38 3.21 -0.78
C HIS A 83 -13.38 4.28 -0.30
N PRO A 84 -13.72 5.16 0.65
CA PRO A 84 -12.83 6.24 1.10
C PRO A 84 -11.43 5.76 1.49
N LEU A 85 -11.33 4.58 2.13
CA LEU A 85 -10.03 4.02 2.53
C LEU A 85 -9.13 3.63 1.34
N THR A 86 -9.68 3.19 0.21
CA THR A 86 -8.85 2.81 -0.95
C THR A 86 -8.31 4.03 -1.69
N ILE A 87 -9.06 5.14 -1.67
CA ILE A 87 -8.58 6.45 -2.17
C ILE A 87 -7.41 6.92 -1.31
N HIS A 88 -7.58 6.95 0.01
CA HIS A 88 -6.51 7.35 0.91
C HIS A 88 -5.26 6.46 0.78
N ALA A 89 -5.42 5.15 0.58
CA ALA A 89 -4.31 4.26 0.34
C ALA A 89 -3.54 4.60 -0.96
N ALA A 90 -4.25 4.92 -2.06
CA ALA A 90 -3.63 5.34 -3.32
C ALA A 90 -2.86 6.66 -3.17
N ASP A 91 -3.44 7.62 -2.46
CA ASP A 91 -2.79 8.91 -2.16
C ASP A 91 -1.51 8.71 -1.33
N HIS A 92 -1.56 7.83 -0.31
CA HIS A 92 -0.39 7.51 0.51
C HIS A 92 0.75 6.88 -0.30
N ILE A 93 0.46 5.96 -1.21
CA ILE A 93 1.49 5.38 -2.09
C ILE A 93 2.13 6.47 -2.95
N THR A 94 1.32 7.37 -3.52
CA THR A 94 1.80 8.46 -4.35
C THR A 94 2.70 9.43 -3.57
N ASP A 95 2.32 9.77 -2.34
CA ASP A 95 3.13 10.63 -1.46
C ASP A 95 4.47 9.98 -1.08
N LEU A 96 4.48 8.67 -0.75
CA LEU A 96 5.71 7.95 -0.43
C LEU A 96 6.73 8.01 -1.57
N VAL A 97 6.28 7.78 -2.82
CA VAL A 97 7.17 7.88 -3.99
C VAL A 97 7.64 9.33 -4.19
N GLY A 98 6.74 10.31 -4.05
CA GLY A 98 7.10 11.73 -4.15
C GLY A 98 8.14 12.17 -3.10
N ARG A 99 8.03 11.65 -1.87
CA ARG A 99 9.01 11.88 -0.79
C ARG A 99 10.35 11.22 -1.10
N ALA A 100 10.35 10.01 -1.66
CA ALA A 100 11.56 9.32 -2.08
C ALA A 100 12.33 10.07 -3.18
N ASP A 101 11.62 10.69 -4.13
CA ASP A 101 12.26 11.52 -5.16
C ASP A 101 12.93 12.77 -4.59
N ARG A 102 12.27 13.42 -3.62
CA ARG A 102 12.86 14.58 -2.93
C ARG A 102 14.10 14.19 -2.13
N PHE A 103 14.07 13.05 -1.43
CA PHE A 103 15.19 12.56 -0.63
C PHE A 103 16.44 12.27 -1.47
N ARG A 104 16.28 11.89 -2.74
CA ARG A 104 17.41 11.67 -3.67
C ARG A 104 18.05 12.97 -4.18
N THR A 105 17.27 14.06 -4.20
CA THR A 105 17.67 15.34 -4.79
C THR A 105 18.29 16.30 -3.77
N GLY A 106 18.17 15.99 -2.47
CA GLY A 106 18.83 16.70 -1.37
C GLY A 106 20.09 15.99 -0.92
#